data_AF-A0A4Q7MK38-F1
#
_entry.id   AF-A0A4Q7MK38-F1
#
_cell.length_a   1.000
_cell.length_b   1.000
_cell.length_c   1.000
_cell.angle_alpha   90.00
_cell.angle_beta   90.00
_cell.angle_gamma   90.00
#
_symmetry.space_group_name_H-M   'P 1'
#
loop_
_entity.id
_entity.type
_entity.pdbx_description
1 polymer ?
#
loop_
_entity_poly.entity_id
_entity_poly.type
_entity_poly.pdbx_seq_one_letter_code
_entity_poly.pdbx_strand_id
1 'polypeptide(L)'
;MPQAELPRYILAMTRISGALLAGILLAALTGCVPAADAAPPTSEPPSPTASAEPEPTVMAKPTLAFAGACEALVDDATLSDLVGDDMAIAVEKSERVWAVGVLGGLDCIWLSDSEAYVSLDVLPAAGLEAQVSRAGADSPYCYGGEPSESRCSFSTVIDGYWLSGIVGVANGSANTALDAIDAITERVADAASAAAPVSAARPDGTWSVPAECSTLADAVDTTGILGATFAAEQESVGGEVTSGFIAALHAVGDLSCTWATPDYARWFTSELLPGAGWAISELAARAGAAPVTVDGALQAVALPLGDGQTTAVYATDGVNLAWVTVPLEIDQTQAATLTSAVMAAASR
;
A
#
# COMPACT_ATOMS: atom_id res chain seq x y z
N MET A 1 -38.14 -0.09 -22.32
CA MET A 1 -38.41 -0.07 -20.87
C MET A 1 -38.29 1.37 -20.39
N PRO A 2 -39.20 1.85 -19.52
CA PRO A 2 -39.46 3.27 -19.33
C PRO A 2 -38.47 3.90 -18.34
N GLN A 3 -38.00 5.10 -18.68
CA GLN A 3 -37.16 5.94 -17.83
C GLN A 3 -38.01 6.57 -16.72
N ALA A 4 -37.59 6.37 -15.47
CA ALA A 4 -38.21 6.98 -14.31
C ALA A 4 -37.48 8.30 -13.98
N GLU A 5 -38.22 9.41 -14.07
CA GLU A 5 -37.79 10.75 -13.65
C GLU A 5 -37.74 10.83 -12.12
N LEU A 6 -36.62 11.31 -11.57
CA LEU A 6 -36.46 11.60 -10.14
C LEU A 6 -36.74 13.09 -9.84
N PRO A 7 -37.43 13.40 -8.72
CA PRO A 7 -37.87 14.74 -8.39
C PRO A 7 -36.73 15.62 -7.85
N ARG A 8 -36.65 16.84 -8.39
CA ARG A 8 -35.82 17.94 -7.88
C ARG A 8 -36.34 18.41 -6.52
N TYR A 9 -35.58 18.18 -5.46
CA TYR A 9 -35.83 18.83 -4.17
C TYR A 9 -34.88 20.01 -3.95
N ILE A 10 -35.52 21.16 -3.73
CA ILE A 10 -34.96 22.45 -3.33
C ILE A 10 -34.67 22.38 -1.83
N LEU A 11 -33.44 22.66 -1.40
CA LEU A 11 -33.12 22.82 0.03
C LEU A 11 -32.44 24.17 0.27
N ALA A 12 -33.03 24.89 1.21
CA ALA A 12 -32.86 26.30 1.50
C ALA A 12 -31.61 26.57 2.34
N MET A 13 -31.00 27.73 2.08
CA MET A 13 -30.02 28.41 2.92
C MET A 13 -30.47 28.53 4.38
N THR A 14 -29.55 28.27 5.33
CA THR A 14 -29.54 29.02 6.59
C THR A 14 -28.10 29.23 7.06
N ARG A 15 -27.62 30.47 6.91
CA ARG A 15 -26.37 30.94 7.51
C ARG A 15 -26.62 31.23 8.99
N ILE A 16 -25.78 30.72 9.88
CA ILE A 16 -25.71 31.21 11.27
C ILE A 16 -24.28 31.66 11.52
N SER A 17 -24.13 32.98 11.56
CA SER A 17 -22.96 33.70 12.05
C SER A 17 -22.99 33.69 13.58
N GLY A 18 -21.89 33.29 14.23
CA GLY A 18 -21.71 33.39 15.69
C GLY A 18 -20.30 33.86 16.01
N ALA A 19 -20.17 35.15 16.31
CA ALA A 19 -18.99 35.79 16.87
C ALA A 19 -19.04 35.78 18.42
N LEU A 20 -17.95 36.24 19.06
CA LEU A 20 -17.67 36.42 20.50
C LEU A 20 -16.93 35.21 21.13
N LEU A 21 -15.90 35.37 21.98
CA LEU A 21 -15.56 36.45 22.90
C LEU A 21 -14.07 36.36 23.29
N ALA A 22 -13.42 37.51 23.41
CA ALA A 22 -12.09 37.68 23.98
C ALA A 22 -12.08 37.48 25.50
N GLY A 23 -11.01 36.90 26.05
CA GLY A 23 -10.78 36.76 27.49
C GLY A 23 -9.29 36.89 27.83
N ILE A 24 -8.94 38.04 28.40
CA ILE A 24 -7.64 38.42 28.97
C ILE A 24 -7.60 38.02 30.45
N LEU A 25 -6.42 37.67 31.00
CA LEU A 25 -5.84 38.03 32.34
C LEU A 25 -5.00 36.87 32.94
N LEU A 26 -3.67 37.05 33.05
CA LEU A 26 -2.89 37.47 34.25
C LEU A 26 -2.62 36.34 35.27
N ALA A 27 -1.33 36.05 35.52
CA ALA A 27 -0.68 36.27 36.82
C ALA A 27 0.80 35.82 36.79
N ALA A 28 1.69 36.80 37.00
CA ALA A 28 3.08 36.60 37.31
C ALA A 28 3.25 36.16 38.76
N LEU A 29 4.07 35.13 39.01
CA LEU A 29 4.55 34.78 40.35
C LEU A 29 6.09 34.77 40.32
N THR A 30 6.67 35.93 40.62
CA THR A 30 8.09 36.09 40.95
C THR A 30 8.31 35.79 42.43
N GLY A 31 8.80 34.58 42.74
CA GLY A 31 9.26 34.19 44.06
C GLY A 31 10.77 34.40 44.22
N CYS A 32 11.18 35.35 45.05
CA CYS A 32 12.57 35.53 45.48
C CYS A 32 12.95 34.46 46.51
N VAL A 33 13.96 33.65 46.20
CA VAL A 33 14.62 32.73 47.14
C VAL A 33 15.95 33.35 47.59
N PRO A 34 16.27 33.36 48.90
CA PRO A 34 17.52 33.92 49.41
C PRO A 34 18.73 33.06 49.03
N ALA A 35 19.82 33.74 48.68
CA ALA A 35 21.10 33.13 48.33
C ALA A 35 21.75 32.47 49.56
N ALA A 36 22.06 31.18 49.45
CA ALA A 36 22.92 30.46 50.38
C ALA A 36 24.38 30.57 49.91
N ASP A 37 25.28 30.82 50.86
CA ASP A 37 26.73 30.92 50.64
C ASP A 37 27.29 29.63 50.00
N ALA A 38 27.86 29.78 48.81
CA ALA A 38 28.45 28.69 48.04
C ALA A 38 29.89 28.40 48.49
N ALA A 39 30.14 27.12 48.77
CA ALA A 39 31.46 26.54 48.94
C ALA A 39 32.33 26.70 47.66
N PRO A 40 33.67 26.64 47.78
CA PRO A 40 34.57 26.79 46.63
C PRO A 40 34.31 25.76 45.53
N PRO A 41 34.38 26.15 44.24
CA PRO A 41 33.98 25.30 43.13
C PRO A 41 34.94 24.12 43.00
N THR A 42 34.41 22.91 43.16
CA THR A 42 35.05 21.71 42.63
C THR A 42 34.73 21.72 41.14
N SER A 43 35.74 21.83 40.29
CA SER A 43 35.60 21.79 38.84
C SER A 43 35.07 20.41 38.43
N GLU A 44 33.77 20.30 38.18
CA GLU A 44 33.19 19.14 37.54
C GLU A 44 33.82 18.98 36.14
N PRO A 45 34.24 17.77 35.75
CA PRO A 45 34.64 17.51 34.38
C PRO A 45 33.47 17.85 33.44
N PRO A 46 33.73 18.37 32.23
CA PRO A 46 32.67 18.76 31.31
C PRO A 46 31.74 17.57 31.07
N SER A 47 30.46 17.73 31.42
CA SER A 47 29.43 16.77 31.06
C SER A 47 29.50 16.54 29.55
N PRO A 48 29.55 15.29 29.08
CA PRO A 48 29.51 15.02 27.65
C PRO A 48 28.25 15.68 27.08
N THR A 49 28.44 16.55 26.07
CA THR A 49 27.33 17.09 25.29
C THR A 49 26.52 15.91 24.78
N ALA A 50 25.27 15.81 25.20
CA ALA A 50 24.37 14.77 24.70
C ALA A 50 24.38 14.85 23.16
N SER A 51 24.82 13.78 22.51
CA SER A 51 24.69 13.66 21.07
C SER A 51 23.21 13.73 20.76
N ALA A 52 22.79 14.72 19.96
CA ALA A 52 21.41 14.78 19.52
C ALA A 52 21.07 13.47 18.82
N GLU A 53 20.01 12.82 19.27
CA GLU A 53 19.45 11.68 18.56
C GLU A 53 19.01 12.18 17.17
N PRO A 54 19.42 11.50 16.08
CA PRO A 54 19.01 11.91 14.74
C PRO A 54 17.48 11.96 14.67
N GLU A 55 16.94 12.99 14.02
CA GLU A 55 15.49 13.07 13.81
C GLU A 55 15.01 11.85 13.03
N PRO A 56 13.84 11.28 13.38
CA PRO A 56 13.28 10.17 12.62
C PRO A 56 13.04 10.60 11.18
N THR A 57 13.48 9.78 10.22
CA THR A 57 13.32 10.04 8.79
C THR A 57 12.55 8.92 8.13
N VAL A 58 11.81 9.25 7.07
CA VAL A 58 11.18 8.24 6.21
C VAL A 58 12.27 7.38 5.58
N MET A 59 12.10 6.07 5.62
CA MET A 59 13.00 5.11 5.03
C MET A 59 13.12 5.32 3.52
N ALA A 60 14.32 5.09 2.98
CA ALA A 60 14.52 5.11 1.53
C ALA A 60 13.77 3.96 0.84
N LYS A 61 13.33 4.20 -0.40
CA LYS A 61 12.75 3.16 -1.25
C LYS A 61 13.77 2.02 -1.45
N PRO A 62 13.38 0.75 -1.27
CA PRO A 62 14.24 -0.39 -1.58
C PRO A 62 14.72 -0.38 -3.03
N THR A 63 15.90 -0.95 -3.28
CA THR A 63 16.31 -1.22 -4.66
C THR A 63 15.45 -2.35 -5.20
N LEU A 64 14.70 -2.08 -6.26
CA LEU A 64 13.82 -3.04 -6.89
C LEU A 64 14.59 -3.89 -7.91
N ALA A 65 14.12 -5.12 -8.13
CA ALA A 65 14.57 -5.98 -9.22
C ALA A 65 14.55 -5.20 -10.54
N PHE A 66 15.61 -5.34 -11.34
CA PHE A 66 15.77 -4.67 -12.64
C PHE A 66 15.57 -3.14 -12.57
N ALA A 67 15.97 -2.53 -11.45
CA ALA A 67 15.80 -1.10 -11.17
C ALA A 67 14.34 -0.61 -11.22
N GLY A 68 13.37 -1.52 -11.13
CA GLY A 68 11.95 -1.17 -11.16
C GLY A 68 11.37 -0.95 -12.56
N ALA A 69 12.08 -1.35 -13.64
CA ALA A 69 11.66 -1.12 -15.02
C ALA A 69 11.12 -2.41 -15.66
N CYS A 70 9.84 -2.41 -16.06
CA CYS A 70 9.20 -3.57 -16.69
C CYS A 70 9.77 -3.87 -18.08
N GLU A 71 10.22 -2.83 -18.79
CA GLU A 71 10.86 -2.90 -20.10
C GLU A 71 12.23 -3.59 -20.04
N ALA A 72 12.83 -3.73 -18.85
CA ALA A 72 14.03 -4.52 -18.67
C ALA A 72 13.76 -6.04 -18.69
N LEU A 73 12.49 -6.45 -18.49
CA LEU A 73 12.06 -7.84 -18.62
C LEU A 73 11.63 -8.15 -20.06
N VAL A 74 10.72 -7.33 -20.58
CA VAL A 74 10.12 -7.49 -21.90
C VAL A 74 9.57 -6.14 -22.37
N ASP A 75 9.87 -5.76 -23.61
CA ASP A 75 9.31 -4.55 -24.22
C ASP A 75 7.90 -4.79 -24.79
N ASP A 76 7.13 -3.71 -24.93
CA ASP A 76 5.73 -3.76 -25.37
C ASP A 76 5.57 -4.38 -26.76
N ALA A 77 6.50 -4.13 -27.69
CA ALA A 77 6.43 -4.67 -29.06
C ALA A 77 6.60 -6.19 -29.07
N THR A 78 7.59 -6.66 -28.32
CA THR A 78 7.81 -8.09 -28.10
C THR A 78 6.59 -8.75 -27.47
N LEU A 79 6.03 -8.12 -26.43
CA LEU A 79 4.88 -8.69 -25.75
C LEU A 79 3.66 -8.73 -26.67
N SER A 80 3.47 -7.69 -27.47
CA SER A 80 2.40 -7.61 -28.46
C SER A 80 2.50 -8.73 -29.51
N ASP A 81 3.70 -8.99 -30.02
CA ASP A 81 3.97 -10.11 -30.93
C ASP A 81 3.69 -11.47 -30.28
N LEU A 82 4.01 -11.64 -28.98
CA LEU A 82 3.77 -12.88 -28.26
C LEU A 82 2.27 -13.14 -28.04
N VAL A 83 1.53 -12.14 -27.59
CA VAL A 83 0.12 -12.32 -27.22
C VAL A 83 -0.85 -12.10 -28.37
N GLY A 84 -0.39 -11.53 -29.48
CA GLY A 84 -1.16 -11.32 -30.70
C GLY A 84 -2.09 -10.10 -30.66
N ASP A 85 -1.80 -9.10 -29.81
CA ASP A 85 -2.54 -7.83 -29.73
C ASP A 85 -1.64 -6.71 -29.21
N ASP A 86 -2.05 -5.46 -29.41
CA ASP A 86 -1.29 -4.28 -28.99
C ASP A 86 -1.30 -4.16 -27.45
N MET A 87 -0.16 -4.45 -26.82
CA MET A 87 0.03 -4.39 -25.37
C MET A 87 0.64 -3.07 -24.93
N ALA A 88 0.17 -2.55 -23.81
CA ALA A 88 0.77 -1.39 -23.14
C ALA A 88 0.81 -1.60 -21.62
N ILE A 89 1.81 -1.02 -20.96
CA ILE A 89 1.90 -1.03 -19.49
C ILE A 89 0.66 -0.37 -18.88
N ALA A 90 0.05 -1.06 -17.92
CA ALA A 90 -1.03 -0.54 -17.09
C ALA A 90 -0.48 0.53 -16.14
N VAL A 91 -1.02 1.75 -16.24
CA VAL A 91 -0.65 2.89 -15.39
C VAL A 91 -1.35 2.91 -14.03
N GLU A 92 -2.50 2.25 -13.93
CA GLU A 92 -3.25 2.15 -12.68
C GLU A 92 -2.90 0.84 -11.97
N LYS A 93 -2.36 0.97 -10.76
CA LYS A 93 -2.04 -0.16 -9.89
C LYS A 93 -2.58 0.13 -8.50
N SER A 94 -3.05 -0.93 -7.84
CA SER A 94 -3.35 -0.89 -6.43
C SER A 94 -2.10 -0.52 -5.62
N GLU A 95 -2.23 0.30 -4.59
CA GLU A 95 -1.15 0.65 -3.65
C GLU A 95 -0.53 -0.60 -3.00
N ARG A 96 -1.29 -1.70 -2.94
CA ARG A 96 -0.86 -3.00 -2.43
C ARG A 96 0.33 -3.58 -3.20
N VAL A 97 0.55 -3.13 -4.43
CA VAL A 97 1.74 -3.48 -5.23
C VAL A 97 3.05 -3.14 -4.50
N TRP A 98 3.04 -2.19 -3.58
CA TRP A 98 4.22 -1.88 -2.79
C TRP A 98 4.65 -3.02 -1.87
N ALA A 99 3.80 -4.00 -1.57
CA ALA A 99 4.21 -5.24 -0.89
C ALA A 99 5.34 -5.96 -1.66
N VAL A 100 5.25 -5.99 -2.99
CA VAL A 100 6.29 -6.54 -3.88
C VAL A 100 7.55 -5.69 -3.76
N GLY A 101 7.40 -4.37 -3.77
CA GLY A 101 8.52 -3.44 -3.65
C GLY A 101 9.25 -3.48 -2.31
N VAL A 102 8.55 -3.73 -1.20
CA VAL A 102 9.15 -3.92 0.14
C VAL A 102 10.13 -5.09 0.14
N LEU A 103 9.83 -6.15 -0.62
CA LEU A 103 10.66 -7.34 -0.75
C LEU A 103 11.73 -7.20 -1.86
N GLY A 104 11.88 -6.01 -2.45
CA GLY A 104 12.81 -5.75 -3.54
C GLY A 104 12.36 -6.34 -4.89
N GLY A 105 11.10 -6.73 -5.01
CA GLY A 105 10.55 -7.28 -6.25
C GLY A 105 10.14 -6.22 -7.27
N LEU A 106 9.60 -6.71 -8.38
CA LEU A 106 9.05 -5.95 -9.48
C LEU A 106 7.70 -6.55 -9.88
N ASP A 107 6.64 -5.74 -9.87
CA ASP A 107 5.33 -6.08 -10.43
C ASP A 107 5.16 -5.35 -11.77
N CYS A 108 4.73 -6.07 -12.79
CA CYS A 108 4.53 -5.55 -14.13
C CYS A 108 3.22 -6.07 -14.70
N ILE A 109 2.39 -5.15 -15.19
CA ILE A 109 1.08 -5.46 -15.75
C ILE A 109 0.97 -4.76 -17.09
N TRP A 110 0.60 -5.52 -18.12
CA TRP A 110 0.26 -5.02 -19.44
C TRP A 110 -1.17 -5.41 -19.79
N LEU A 111 -1.86 -4.50 -20.45
CA LEU A 111 -3.23 -4.66 -20.90
C LEU A 111 -3.31 -4.32 -22.40
N SER A 112 -4.27 -4.94 -23.07
CA SER A 112 -4.72 -4.58 -24.42
C SER A 112 -6.19 -4.18 -24.41
N ASP A 113 -6.65 -3.60 -25.52
CA ASP A 113 -8.06 -3.27 -25.73
C ASP A 113 -8.94 -4.52 -25.99
N SER A 114 -8.37 -5.66 -26.39
CA SER A 114 -9.11 -6.88 -26.75
C SER A 114 -9.06 -8.01 -25.71
N GLU A 115 -8.75 -7.67 -24.45
CA GLU A 115 -8.70 -8.57 -23.29
C GLU A 115 -7.45 -9.46 -23.16
N ALA A 116 -6.47 -9.34 -24.06
CA ALA A 116 -5.13 -9.90 -23.82
C ALA A 116 -4.49 -9.17 -22.62
N TYR A 117 -3.80 -9.93 -21.78
CA TYR A 117 -3.36 -9.49 -20.46
C TYR A 117 -2.09 -10.22 -20.06
N VAL A 118 -1.11 -9.50 -19.53
CA VAL A 118 0.08 -10.11 -18.95
C VAL A 118 0.35 -9.45 -17.61
N SER A 119 0.45 -10.26 -16.56
CA SER A 119 0.90 -9.81 -15.24
C SER A 119 2.04 -10.68 -14.77
N LEU A 120 3.14 -10.03 -14.37
CA LEU A 120 4.37 -10.66 -13.95
C LEU A 120 4.83 -10.06 -12.62
N ASP A 121 5.13 -10.92 -11.66
CA ASP A 121 5.88 -10.57 -10.47
C ASP A 121 7.23 -11.26 -10.50
N VAL A 122 8.28 -10.47 -10.28
CA VAL A 122 9.65 -10.95 -10.13
C VAL A 122 10.16 -10.58 -8.74
N LEU A 123 10.27 -11.59 -7.88
CA LEU A 123 10.67 -11.44 -6.48
C LEU A 123 12.01 -12.16 -6.25
N PRO A 124 12.83 -11.75 -5.27
CA PRO A 124 13.93 -12.60 -4.82
C PRO A 124 13.40 -13.92 -4.26
N ALA A 125 13.91 -15.06 -4.73
CA ALA A 125 13.51 -16.36 -4.20
C ALA A 125 14.06 -16.60 -2.78
N ALA A 126 15.27 -16.08 -2.52
CA ALA A 126 15.90 -16.16 -1.20
C ALA A 126 15.10 -15.32 -0.17
N GLY A 127 14.72 -15.95 0.93
CA GLY A 127 13.83 -15.37 1.95
C GLY A 127 12.33 -15.62 1.72
N LEU A 128 11.95 -16.22 0.58
CA LEU A 128 10.57 -16.56 0.22
C LEU A 128 10.39 -18.06 -0.08
N GLU A 129 11.28 -18.93 0.39
CA GLU A 129 11.33 -20.35 0.02
C GLU A 129 10.02 -21.09 0.36
N ALA A 130 9.39 -20.74 1.49
CA ALA A 130 8.13 -21.34 1.90
C ALA A 130 6.95 -20.90 1.01
N GLN A 131 7.00 -19.69 0.47
CA GLN A 131 6.00 -19.13 -0.45
C GLN A 131 6.16 -19.76 -1.83
N VAL A 132 7.39 -19.80 -2.35
CA VAL A 132 7.75 -20.49 -3.60
C VAL A 132 7.29 -21.94 -3.57
N SER A 133 7.58 -22.66 -2.49
CA SER A 133 7.17 -24.07 -2.35
C SER A 133 5.64 -24.24 -2.31
N ARG A 134 4.90 -23.32 -1.67
CA ARG A 134 3.43 -23.37 -1.63
C ARG A 134 2.77 -23.03 -2.96
N ALA A 135 3.38 -22.15 -3.75
CA ALA A 135 2.88 -21.77 -5.06
C ALA A 135 2.93 -22.91 -6.09
N GLY A 136 3.65 -24.00 -5.79
CA GLY A 136 3.77 -25.14 -6.70
C GLY A 136 4.50 -24.75 -7.98
N ALA A 137 5.70 -24.15 -7.83
CA ALA A 137 6.55 -23.80 -8.97
C ALA A 137 6.71 -24.99 -9.94
N ASP A 138 6.75 -24.69 -11.24
CA ASP A 138 7.03 -25.60 -12.35
C ASP A 138 5.83 -26.41 -12.90
N SER A 139 4.60 -25.93 -12.74
CA SER A 139 3.44 -26.45 -13.46
C SER A 139 2.43 -25.35 -13.79
N PRO A 140 2.48 -24.78 -15.01
CA PRO A 140 1.48 -23.82 -15.45
C PRO A 140 0.05 -24.40 -15.37
N TYR A 141 -0.91 -23.56 -14.99
CA TYR A 141 -2.33 -23.88 -14.95
C TYR A 141 -3.07 -23.00 -15.95
N CYS A 142 -3.65 -23.63 -16.98
CA CYS A 142 -4.36 -22.94 -18.05
C CYS A 142 -5.89 -23.02 -17.91
N TYR A 143 -6.56 -21.93 -18.24
CA TYR A 143 -8.00 -21.73 -18.17
C TYR A 143 -8.45 -20.69 -19.21
N GLY A 144 -9.74 -20.36 -19.22
CA GLY A 144 -10.35 -19.62 -20.33
C GLY A 144 -10.85 -20.60 -21.39
N GLY A 145 -12.13 -20.47 -21.75
CA GLY A 145 -12.86 -21.44 -22.57
C GLY A 145 -12.38 -21.53 -24.02
N GLU A 146 -13.12 -22.27 -24.84
CA GLU A 146 -12.72 -22.62 -26.22
C GLU A 146 -12.55 -21.41 -27.17
N PRO A 147 -11.53 -21.43 -28.05
CA PRO A 147 -10.51 -22.48 -28.17
C PRO A 147 -9.63 -22.53 -26.91
N SER A 148 -9.48 -23.73 -26.35
CA SER A 148 -9.02 -23.97 -24.98
C SER A 148 -7.71 -23.25 -24.68
N GLU A 149 -7.57 -22.69 -23.46
CA GLU A 149 -6.30 -22.22 -22.89
C GLU A 149 -5.83 -20.83 -23.36
N SER A 150 -6.76 -19.88 -23.53
CA SER A 150 -6.40 -18.49 -23.80
C SER A 150 -5.67 -17.78 -22.64
N ARG A 151 -5.70 -18.36 -21.42
CA ARG A 151 -4.98 -17.85 -20.25
C ARG A 151 -4.25 -18.94 -19.50
N CYS A 152 -3.05 -18.65 -19.00
CA CYS A 152 -2.29 -19.55 -18.15
C CYS A 152 -1.65 -18.76 -16.99
N SER A 153 -1.76 -19.30 -15.78
CA SER A 153 -0.97 -18.85 -14.63
C SER A 153 0.25 -19.74 -14.46
N PHE A 154 1.38 -19.17 -14.07
CA PHE A 154 2.63 -19.88 -13.88
C PHE A 154 3.45 -19.32 -12.72
N SER A 155 4.43 -20.12 -12.30
CA SER A 155 5.35 -19.83 -11.19
C SER A 155 6.60 -20.67 -11.41
N THR A 156 7.79 -20.06 -11.40
CA THR A 156 9.07 -20.75 -11.58
C THR A 156 10.22 -19.95 -10.98
N VAL A 157 11.34 -20.61 -10.66
CA VAL A 157 12.54 -19.96 -10.12
C VAL A 157 13.64 -19.93 -11.17
N ILE A 158 14.15 -18.73 -11.46
CA ILE A 158 15.14 -18.46 -12.51
C ILE A 158 16.30 -17.68 -11.89
N ASP A 159 17.49 -18.27 -11.85
CA ASP A 159 18.72 -17.62 -11.37
C ASP A 159 18.59 -16.87 -10.03
N GLY A 160 17.79 -17.42 -9.13
CA GLY A 160 17.55 -16.88 -7.78
C GLY A 160 16.40 -15.87 -7.68
N TYR A 161 15.76 -15.51 -8.79
CA TYR A 161 14.46 -14.85 -8.79
C TYR A 161 13.34 -15.88 -8.83
N TRP A 162 12.25 -15.56 -8.16
CA TRP A 162 10.96 -16.20 -8.34
C TRP A 162 10.14 -15.36 -9.31
N LEU A 163 9.91 -15.91 -10.51
CA LEU A 163 9.01 -15.37 -11.50
C LEU A 163 7.65 -16.03 -11.34
N SER A 164 6.60 -15.24 -11.16
CA SER A 164 5.22 -15.72 -11.23
C SER A 164 4.42 -14.82 -12.15
N GLY A 165 3.39 -15.37 -12.79
CA GLY A 165 2.60 -14.54 -13.67
C GLY A 165 1.31 -15.17 -14.16
N ILE A 166 0.58 -14.38 -14.92
CA ILE A 166 -0.61 -14.73 -15.67
C ILE A 166 -0.41 -14.18 -17.08
N VAL A 167 -0.56 -15.05 -18.08
CA VAL A 167 -0.47 -14.68 -19.50
C VAL A 167 -1.78 -15.05 -20.17
N GLY A 168 -2.42 -14.06 -20.77
CA GLY A 168 -3.61 -14.17 -21.60
C GLY A 168 -3.33 -13.69 -23.01
N VAL A 169 -3.61 -14.52 -24.00
CA VAL A 169 -3.40 -14.22 -25.43
C VAL A 169 -4.70 -13.80 -26.12
N ALA A 170 -4.58 -12.99 -27.16
CA ALA A 170 -5.72 -12.54 -27.94
C ALA A 170 -6.35 -13.68 -28.75
N ASN A 171 -7.64 -13.54 -29.05
CA ASN A 171 -8.34 -14.51 -29.88
C ASN A 171 -7.75 -14.53 -31.30
N GLY A 172 -7.34 -15.72 -31.76
CA GLY A 172 -6.68 -15.88 -33.06
C GLY A 172 -5.18 -15.55 -33.05
N SER A 173 -4.58 -15.34 -31.87
CA SER A 173 -3.12 -15.28 -31.73
C SER A 173 -2.45 -16.50 -32.36
N ALA A 174 -1.26 -16.28 -32.92
CA ALA A 174 -0.44 -17.35 -33.48
C ALA A 174 0.23 -18.20 -32.40
N ASN A 175 0.33 -17.68 -31.18
CA ASN A 175 0.96 -18.33 -30.03
C ASN A 175 -0.10 -18.72 -29.00
N THR A 176 0.14 -19.82 -28.30
CA THR A 176 -0.60 -20.15 -27.08
C THR A 176 -0.09 -19.33 -25.90
N ALA A 177 -0.86 -19.27 -24.81
CA ALA A 177 -0.37 -18.67 -23.56
C ALA A 177 0.87 -19.40 -23.01
N LEU A 178 1.01 -20.71 -23.25
CA LEU A 178 2.21 -21.48 -22.88
C LEU A 178 3.44 -21.06 -23.70
N ASP A 179 3.30 -20.91 -25.04
CA ASP A 179 4.40 -20.43 -25.90
C ASP A 179 4.89 -19.05 -25.45
N ALA A 180 3.96 -18.17 -25.07
CA ALA A 180 4.29 -16.84 -24.54
C ALA A 180 4.98 -16.92 -23.16
N ILE A 181 4.56 -17.83 -22.27
CA ILE A 181 5.21 -18.06 -20.96
C ILE A 181 6.66 -18.51 -21.15
N ASP A 182 6.90 -19.47 -22.04
CA ASP A 182 8.26 -19.97 -22.31
C ASP A 182 9.16 -18.83 -22.82
N ALA A 183 8.66 -18.04 -23.77
CA ALA A 183 9.40 -16.91 -24.34
C ALA A 183 9.63 -15.75 -23.35
N ILE A 184 8.72 -15.54 -22.38
CA ILE A 184 8.92 -14.57 -21.29
C ILE A 184 9.96 -15.10 -20.29
N THR A 185 9.86 -16.39 -19.92
CA THR A 185 10.78 -17.06 -18.98
C THR A 185 12.22 -16.98 -19.48
N GLU A 186 12.47 -17.25 -20.77
CA GLU A 186 13.80 -17.11 -21.37
C GLU A 186 14.36 -15.68 -21.27
N ARG A 187 13.53 -14.67 -21.52
CA ARG A 187 13.94 -13.26 -21.40
C ARG A 187 14.26 -12.85 -19.97
N VAL A 188 13.46 -13.31 -19.02
CA VAL A 188 13.72 -13.07 -17.60
C VAL A 188 15.01 -13.75 -17.17
N ALA A 189 15.34 -14.94 -17.70
CA ALA A 189 16.62 -15.60 -17.45
C ALA A 189 17.80 -14.77 -17.98
N ASP A 190 17.70 -14.26 -19.21
CA ASP A 190 18.72 -13.37 -19.78
C ASP A 190 18.91 -12.11 -18.92
N ALA A 191 17.82 -11.48 -18.48
CA ALA A 191 17.87 -10.31 -17.61
C ALA A 191 18.46 -10.64 -16.22
N ALA A 192 18.07 -11.77 -15.62
CA ALA A 192 18.55 -12.22 -14.32
C ALA A 192 20.06 -12.47 -14.32
N SER A 193 20.60 -12.98 -15.44
CA SER A 193 22.05 -13.19 -15.61
C SER A 193 22.87 -11.89 -15.51
N ALA A 194 22.25 -10.74 -15.80
CA ALA A 194 22.88 -9.43 -15.74
C ALA A 194 22.77 -8.75 -14.36
N ALA A 195 21.85 -9.19 -13.50
CA ALA A 195 21.57 -8.56 -12.21
C ALA A 195 21.18 -9.60 -11.14
N ALA A 196 22.13 -9.94 -10.27
CA ALA A 196 21.87 -10.90 -9.18
C ALA A 196 20.81 -10.39 -8.20
N PRO A 197 19.89 -11.26 -7.73
CA PRO A 197 18.88 -10.91 -6.74
C PRO A 197 19.53 -10.61 -5.38
N VAL A 198 18.95 -9.63 -4.67
CA VAL A 198 19.21 -9.41 -3.24
C VAL A 198 18.12 -10.14 -2.46
N SER A 199 18.49 -10.87 -1.40
CA SER A 199 17.52 -11.62 -0.58
C SER A 199 16.37 -10.73 -0.11
N ALA A 200 15.15 -11.25 -0.18
CA ALA A 200 13.99 -10.57 0.39
C ALA A 200 14.17 -10.46 1.90
N ALA A 201 14.01 -9.26 2.44
CA ALA A 201 14.13 -8.99 3.87
C ALA A 201 13.14 -7.90 4.28
N ARG A 202 12.53 -8.06 5.46
CA ARG A 202 11.72 -7.00 6.06
C ARG A 202 12.65 -5.96 6.69
N PRO A 203 12.39 -4.66 6.48
CA PRO A 203 13.12 -3.61 7.19
C PRO A 203 13.00 -3.73 8.71
N ASP A 204 14.02 -3.24 9.41
CA ASP A 204 13.96 -3.08 10.86
C ASP A 204 12.85 -2.08 11.24
N GLY A 205 12.14 -2.34 12.35
CA GLY A 205 11.02 -1.51 12.80
C GLY A 205 9.70 -1.77 12.08
N THR A 206 9.61 -2.84 11.29
CA THR A 206 8.34 -3.26 10.67
C THR A 206 7.31 -3.67 11.72
N TRP A 207 6.06 -3.25 11.55
CA TRP A 207 4.97 -3.64 12.45
C TRP A 207 4.75 -5.15 12.46
N SER A 208 4.34 -5.65 13.63
CA SER A 208 3.80 -7.00 13.79
C SER A 208 2.28 -6.92 13.75
N VAL A 209 1.75 -6.74 12.55
CA VAL A 209 0.32 -6.54 12.31
C VAL A 209 -0.47 -7.78 12.77
N PRO A 210 -1.64 -7.61 13.41
CA PRO A 210 -2.52 -8.73 13.73
C PRO A 210 -2.86 -9.56 12.49
N ALA A 211 -3.06 -10.86 12.65
CA ALA A 211 -3.42 -11.74 11.53
C ALA A 211 -4.86 -11.52 11.02
N GLU A 212 -5.72 -10.89 11.83
CA GLU A 212 -7.15 -10.78 11.56
C GLU A 212 -7.68 -9.37 11.84
N CYS A 213 -8.57 -8.88 10.97
CA CYS A 213 -9.24 -7.58 11.12
C CYS A 213 -10.10 -7.47 12.40
N SER A 214 -10.63 -8.59 12.89
CA SER A 214 -11.36 -8.65 14.18
C SER A 214 -10.50 -8.16 15.35
N THR A 215 -9.22 -8.56 15.39
CA THR A 215 -8.28 -8.15 16.43
C THR A 215 -7.93 -6.68 16.30
N LEU A 216 -7.82 -6.17 15.07
CA LEU A 216 -7.64 -4.74 14.83
C LEU A 216 -8.87 -3.94 15.29
N ALA A 217 -10.08 -4.44 15.03
CA ALA A 217 -11.33 -3.80 15.43
C ALA A 217 -11.47 -3.62 16.95
N ASP A 218 -11.01 -4.60 17.74
CA ASP A 218 -11.03 -4.50 19.21
C ASP A 218 -10.16 -3.34 19.74
N ALA A 219 -9.19 -2.86 18.95
CA ALA A 219 -8.28 -1.80 19.33
C ALA A 219 -8.68 -0.40 18.80
N VAL A 220 -9.62 -0.32 17.85
CA VAL A 220 -10.02 0.94 17.19
C VAL A 220 -11.40 1.40 17.65
N ASP A 221 -11.47 2.52 18.38
CA ASP A 221 -12.73 3.09 18.87
C ASP A 221 -13.50 3.84 17.77
N THR A 222 -14.14 3.10 16.85
CA THR A 222 -14.97 3.70 15.81
C THR A 222 -16.18 4.45 16.39
N THR A 223 -16.65 4.08 17.58
CA THR A 223 -17.82 4.70 18.20
C THR A 223 -17.49 6.11 18.69
N GLY A 224 -16.33 6.28 19.32
CA GLY A 224 -15.80 7.59 19.71
C GLY A 224 -15.47 8.49 18.52
N ILE A 225 -14.98 7.93 17.41
CA ILE A 225 -14.52 8.70 16.24
C ILE A 225 -15.67 9.04 15.27
N LEU A 226 -16.52 8.05 14.96
CA LEU A 226 -17.54 8.15 13.90
C LEU A 226 -18.98 8.16 14.44
N GLY A 227 -19.16 8.07 15.75
CA GLY A 227 -20.47 8.03 16.40
C GLY A 227 -21.24 6.73 16.17
N ALA A 228 -20.59 5.68 15.66
CA ALA A 228 -21.21 4.38 15.40
C ALA A 228 -20.20 3.22 15.53
N THR A 229 -20.71 2.04 15.85
CA THR A 229 -19.92 0.82 15.87
C THR A 229 -19.78 0.25 14.47
N PHE A 230 -18.56 -0.14 14.10
CA PHE A 230 -18.25 -0.83 12.87
C PHE A 230 -17.64 -2.19 13.20
N ALA A 231 -18.00 -3.22 12.44
CA ALA A 231 -17.29 -4.48 12.41
C ALA A 231 -16.25 -4.43 11.29
N ALA A 232 -15.06 -4.99 11.54
CA ALA A 232 -14.02 -5.13 10.53
C ALA A 232 -13.96 -6.57 10.02
N GLU A 233 -13.99 -6.71 8.70
CA GLU A 233 -13.86 -7.99 8.00
C GLU A 233 -12.65 -7.92 7.09
N GLN A 234 -11.93 -9.05 6.96
CA GLN A 234 -10.78 -9.12 6.08
C GLN A 234 -11.23 -9.05 4.62
N GLU A 235 -10.60 -8.16 3.86
CA GLU A 235 -10.87 -8.09 2.43
C GLU A 235 -10.35 -9.32 1.71
N SER A 236 -11.16 -9.86 0.81
CA SER A 236 -10.65 -10.77 -0.19
C SER A 236 -9.65 -10.01 -1.06
N VAL A 237 -8.50 -10.61 -1.35
CA VAL A 237 -7.57 -10.03 -2.33
C VAL A 237 -8.24 -9.86 -3.70
N GLY A 238 -9.32 -10.63 -3.95
CA GLY A 238 -10.20 -10.47 -5.10
C GLY A 238 -9.51 -10.76 -6.43
N GLY A 239 -10.34 -10.99 -7.46
CA GLY A 239 -9.85 -11.06 -8.84
C GLY A 239 -8.84 -12.17 -9.14
N GLU A 240 -8.25 -12.05 -10.33
CA GLU A 240 -7.21 -12.90 -10.87
C GLU A 240 -5.86 -12.23 -10.55
N VAL A 241 -5.08 -12.85 -9.67
CA VAL A 241 -3.79 -12.30 -9.21
C VAL A 241 -2.72 -13.39 -9.23
N THR A 242 -1.47 -12.98 -9.38
CA THR A 242 -0.33 -13.89 -9.42
C THR A 242 -0.07 -14.51 -8.03
N SER A 243 0.63 -15.64 -8.01
CA SER A 243 1.08 -16.24 -6.76
C SER A 243 2.15 -15.41 -6.04
N GLY A 244 3.00 -14.69 -6.79
CA GLY A 244 4.03 -13.80 -6.26
C GLY A 244 3.44 -12.61 -5.51
N PHE A 245 2.42 -11.94 -6.08
CA PHE A 245 1.74 -10.84 -5.41
C PHE A 245 1.10 -11.30 -4.09
N ILE A 246 0.34 -12.40 -4.11
CA ILE A 246 -0.27 -12.98 -2.89
C ILE A 246 0.80 -13.32 -1.84
N ALA A 247 1.90 -13.93 -2.27
CA ALA A 247 3.00 -14.26 -1.37
C ALA A 247 3.68 -13.03 -0.79
N ALA A 248 3.82 -11.96 -1.58
CA ALA A 248 4.38 -10.70 -1.12
C ALA A 248 3.51 -10.10 0.00
N LEU A 249 2.20 -10.02 -0.20
CA LEU A 249 1.25 -9.56 0.82
C LEU A 249 1.40 -10.35 2.13
N HIS A 250 1.44 -11.69 2.04
CA HIS A 250 1.63 -12.54 3.22
C HIS A 250 3.00 -12.37 3.88
N ALA A 251 4.07 -12.17 3.10
CA ALA A 251 5.42 -12.06 3.61
C ALA A 251 5.69 -10.71 4.31
N VAL A 252 5.09 -9.62 3.82
CA VAL A 252 5.20 -8.31 4.47
C VAL A 252 4.28 -8.16 5.68
N GLY A 253 3.25 -9.01 5.78
CA GLY A 253 2.22 -8.93 6.81
C GLY A 253 1.17 -7.87 6.49
N ASP A 254 0.80 -7.77 5.22
CA ASP A 254 -0.27 -6.89 4.76
C ASP A 254 -1.61 -7.27 5.42
N LEU A 255 -2.37 -6.26 5.84
CA LEU A 255 -3.72 -6.46 6.38
C LEU A 255 -4.66 -5.38 5.84
N SER A 256 -5.59 -5.79 4.97
CA SER A 256 -6.67 -4.95 4.46
C SER A 256 -8.01 -5.36 5.09
N CYS A 257 -8.75 -4.37 5.57
CA CYS A 257 -10.00 -4.54 6.30
C CYS A 257 -11.10 -3.64 5.72
N THR A 258 -12.25 -4.23 5.41
CA THR A 258 -13.50 -3.49 5.21
C THR A 258 -14.19 -3.32 6.55
N TRP A 259 -14.61 -2.09 6.84
CA TRP A 259 -15.34 -1.74 8.06
C TRP A 259 -16.75 -1.37 7.68
N ALA A 260 -17.76 -1.96 8.32
CA ALA A 260 -19.16 -1.65 8.05
C ALA A 260 -20.01 -1.56 9.33
N THR A 261 -21.03 -0.70 9.30
CA THR A 261 -22.09 -0.74 10.32
C THR A 261 -22.91 -2.02 10.19
N PRO A 262 -23.63 -2.47 11.25
CA PRO A 262 -24.40 -3.72 11.19
C PRO A 262 -25.46 -3.81 10.09
N ASP A 263 -25.93 -2.66 9.60
CA ASP A 263 -26.90 -2.53 8.51
C ASP A 263 -26.25 -2.24 7.14
N TYR A 264 -24.90 -2.21 7.08
CA TYR A 264 -24.10 -1.84 5.91
C TYR A 264 -24.44 -0.46 5.30
N ALA A 265 -25.09 0.42 6.08
CA ALA A 265 -25.43 1.77 5.61
C ALA A 265 -24.22 2.70 5.52
N ARG A 266 -23.15 2.42 6.28
CA ARG A 266 -21.88 3.14 6.23
C ARG A 266 -20.74 2.14 6.20
N TRP A 267 -19.72 2.45 5.42
CA TRP A 267 -18.51 1.64 5.34
C TRP A 267 -17.27 2.50 5.05
N PHE A 268 -16.10 1.95 5.34
CA PHE A 268 -14.79 2.48 4.94
C PHE A 268 -13.80 1.30 4.86
N THR A 269 -12.61 1.53 4.33
CA THR A 269 -11.54 0.51 4.35
C THR A 269 -10.31 1.02 5.07
N SER A 270 -9.55 0.12 5.67
CA SER A 270 -8.23 0.43 6.20
C SER A 270 -7.23 -0.60 5.74
N GLU A 271 -5.99 -0.18 5.59
CA GLU A 271 -4.92 -1.10 5.24
C GLU A 271 -3.63 -0.76 5.98
N LEU A 272 -2.89 -1.83 6.31
CA LEU A 272 -1.62 -1.79 7.00
C LEU A 272 -0.59 -2.50 6.12
N LEU A 273 0.44 -1.77 5.70
CA LEU A 273 1.50 -2.28 4.84
C LEU A 273 2.87 -2.07 5.50
N PRO A 274 3.33 -3.04 6.32
CA PRO A 274 4.61 -2.93 7.01
C PRO A 274 5.79 -2.81 6.05
N GLY A 275 6.71 -1.89 6.35
CA GLY A 275 7.92 -1.67 5.54
C GLY A 275 7.72 -0.77 4.32
N ALA A 276 6.49 -0.34 4.02
CA ALA A 276 6.19 0.51 2.87
C ALA A 276 6.22 2.02 3.18
N GLY A 277 6.83 2.45 4.29
CA GLY A 277 6.84 3.86 4.71
C GLY A 277 7.43 4.81 3.66
N TRP A 278 8.34 4.33 2.82
CA TRP A 278 8.94 5.05 1.69
C TRP A 278 7.92 5.52 0.65
N ALA A 279 6.81 4.79 0.49
CA ALA A 279 5.81 5.07 -0.54
C ALA A 279 5.02 6.36 -0.29
N ILE A 280 5.06 6.92 0.92
CA ILE A 280 4.43 8.22 1.22
C ILE A 280 4.96 9.33 0.32
N SER A 281 6.23 9.26 -0.10
CA SER A 281 6.84 10.27 -0.98
C SER A 281 6.29 10.19 -2.40
N GLU A 282 5.97 8.98 -2.88
CA GLU A 282 5.31 8.78 -4.18
C GLU A 282 3.87 9.28 -4.13
N LEU A 283 3.15 8.97 -3.03
CA LEU A 283 1.80 9.47 -2.79
C LEU A 283 1.73 10.99 -2.74
N ALA A 284 2.66 11.63 -2.03
CA ALA A 284 2.74 13.08 -1.92
C ALA A 284 3.00 13.79 -3.25
N ALA A 285 3.57 13.09 -4.24
CA ALA A 285 3.81 13.63 -5.57
C ALA A 285 2.60 13.50 -6.51
N ARG A 286 1.56 12.75 -6.13
CA ARG A 286 0.36 12.56 -6.96
C ARG A 286 -0.48 13.83 -7.04
N ALA A 287 -1.13 14.04 -8.18
CA ALA A 287 -2.04 15.16 -8.37
C ALA A 287 -3.20 15.08 -7.35
N GLY A 288 -3.46 16.18 -6.65
CA GLY A 288 -4.50 16.26 -5.63
C GLY A 288 -4.06 15.80 -4.23
N ALA A 289 -2.85 15.27 -4.06
CA ALA A 289 -2.31 14.98 -2.74
C ALA A 289 -2.14 16.27 -1.93
N ALA A 290 -2.62 16.26 -0.68
CA ALA A 290 -2.48 17.37 0.24
C ALA A 290 -1.90 16.88 1.59
N PRO A 291 -0.94 17.59 2.18
CA PRO A 291 -0.41 17.21 3.50
C PRO A 291 -1.51 17.32 4.57
N VAL A 292 -1.54 16.35 5.47
CA VAL A 292 -2.48 16.33 6.61
C VAL A 292 -1.75 15.93 7.88
N THR A 293 -2.31 16.27 9.04
CA THR A 293 -1.78 15.85 10.33
C THR A 293 -2.48 14.57 10.78
N VAL A 294 -1.69 13.55 11.10
CA VAL A 294 -2.14 12.29 11.71
C VAL A 294 -1.27 12.05 12.94
N ASP A 295 -1.90 11.89 14.10
CA ASP A 295 -1.16 11.68 15.35
C ASP A 295 -0.37 10.37 15.29
N GLY A 296 0.91 10.43 15.68
CA GLY A 296 1.84 9.31 15.60
C GLY A 296 2.50 9.10 14.23
N ALA A 297 2.10 9.84 13.20
CA ALA A 297 2.73 9.78 11.89
C ALA A 297 3.91 10.77 11.78
N LEU A 298 4.98 10.33 11.12
CA LEU A 298 6.08 11.19 10.69
C LEU A 298 5.66 12.03 9.47
N GLN A 299 4.90 11.44 8.55
CA GLN A 299 4.32 12.10 7.38
C GLN A 299 2.94 11.52 7.06
N ALA A 300 2.03 12.35 6.56
CA ALA A 300 0.72 11.93 6.10
C ALA A 300 0.19 12.81 4.96
N VAL A 301 -0.58 12.20 4.06
CA VAL A 301 -1.23 12.88 2.94
C VAL A 301 -2.68 12.41 2.79
N ALA A 302 -3.57 13.34 2.45
CA ALA A 302 -4.90 13.02 1.95
C ALA A 302 -4.88 13.07 0.41
N LEU A 303 -5.48 12.07 -0.22
CA LEU A 303 -5.55 11.94 -1.67
C LEU A 303 -6.99 11.61 -2.08
N PRO A 304 -7.66 12.49 -2.84
CA PRO A 304 -8.92 12.15 -3.49
C PRO A 304 -8.69 11.02 -4.50
N LEU A 305 -9.56 10.01 -4.49
CA LEU A 305 -9.48 8.92 -5.47
C LEU A 305 -10.25 9.28 -6.75
N GLY A 306 -9.96 8.58 -7.85
CA GLY A 306 -10.46 8.91 -9.19
C GLY A 306 -11.99 8.79 -9.36
N ASP A 307 -12.69 8.19 -8.40
CA ASP A 307 -14.15 8.09 -8.39
C ASP A 307 -14.84 9.41 -8.01
N GLY A 308 -14.10 10.37 -7.46
CA GLY A 308 -14.62 11.63 -6.93
C GLY A 308 -15.60 11.46 -5.76
N GLN A 309 -15.68 10.27 -5.15
CA GLN A 309 -16.59 9.91 -4.06
C GLN A 309 -15.84 9.39 -2.82
N THR A 310 -14.55 9.10 -2.95
CA THR A 310 -13.73 8.63 -1.83
C THR A 310 -12.44 9.44 -1.69
N THR A 311 -11.91 9.44 -0.47
CA THR A 311 -10.62 10.05 -0.14
C THR A 311 -9.86 9.08 0.74
N ALA A 312 -8.60 8.85 0.41
CA ALA A 312 -7.69 8.06 1.22
C ALA A 312 -6.78 8.99 2.03
N VAL A 313 -6.65 8.71 3.33
CA VAL A 313 -5.63 9.34 4.19
C VAL A 313 -4.53 8.32 4.44
N TYR A 314 -3.35 8.59 3.90
CA TYR A 314 -2.15 7.77 4.05
C TYR A 314 -1.25 8.37 5.11
N ALA A 315 -0.63 7.52 5.94
CA ALA A 315 0.28 7.95 6.99
C ALA A 315 1.39 6.93 7.20
N THR A 316 2.58 7.43 7.54
CA THR A 316 3.76 6.60 7.83
C THR A 316 4.40 7.00 9.15
N ASP A 317 4.90 6.02 9.89
CA ASP A 317 5.76 6.23 11.07
C ASP A 317 7.26 6.37 10.68
N GLY A 318 7.55 6.32 9.39
CA GLY A 318 8.88 6.33 8.80
C GLY A 318 9.25 4.98 8.16
N VAL A 319 8.77 3.86 8.70
CA VAL A 319 9.06 2.50 8.19
C VAL A 319 7.83 1.85 7.58
N ASN A 320 6.67 2.03 8.19
CA ASN A 320 5.43 1.36 7.84
C ASN A 320 4.45 2.33 7.20
N LEU A 321 3.53 1.84 6.38
CA LEU A 321 2.46 2.63 5.80
C LEU A 321 1.12 2.12 6.32
N ALA A 322 0.23 3.04 6.69
CA ALA A 322 -1.18 2.75 6.91
C ALA A 322 -2.01 3.72 6.09
N TRP A 323 -3.21 3.31 5.70
CA TRP A 323 -4.20 4.24 5.18
C TRP A 323 -5.62 3.85 5.51
N VAL A 324 -6.49 4.84 5.45
CA VAL A 324 -7.94 4.67 5.55
C VAL A 324 -8.58 5.34 4.34
N THR A 325 -9.39 4.58 3.60
CA THR A 325 -10.20 5.10 2.50
C THR A 325 -11.63 5.27 2.96
N VAL A 326 -12.12 6.50 2.91
CA VAL A 326 -13.46 6.86 3.39
C VAL A 326 -14.31 7.47 2.27
N PRO A 327 -15.64 7.31 2.33
CA PRO A 327 -16.55 8.07 1.47
C PRO A 327 -16.61 9.55 1.90
N LEU A 328 -17.05 10.45 1.00
CA LEU A 328 -17.06 11.90 1.22
C LEU A 328 -17.85 12.38 2.45
N GLU A 329 -18.80 11.60 2.96
CA GLU A 329 -19.53 11.95 4.19
C GLU A 329 -18.69 11.86 5.47
N ILE A 330 -17.56 11.14 5.45
CA ILE A 330 -16.59 11.13 6.55
C ILE A 330 -15.56 12.21 6.26
N ASP A 331 -15.51 13.23 7.11
CA ASP A 331 -14.60 14.33 6.87
C ASP A 331 -13.12 13.93 7.07
N GLN A 332 -12.22 14.74 6.52
CA GLN A 332 -10.78 14.49 6.56
C GLN A 332 -10.22 14.39 7.98
N THR A 333 -10.81 15.09 8.96
CA THR A 333 -10.35 15.05 10.36
C THR A 333 -10.70 13.71 10.98
N GLN A 334 -11.90 13.20 10.71
CA GLN A 334 -12.31 11.86 11.13
C GLN A 334 -11.45 10.78 10.44
N ALA A 335 -11.19 10.90 9.14
CA ALA A 335 -10.32 9.98 8.41
C ALA A 335 -8.88 9.98 8.97
N ALA A 336 -8.32 11.15 9.28
CA ALA A 336 -7.00 11.26 9.94
C ALA A 336 -7.00 10.63 11.33
N THR A 337 -8.06 10.81 12.11
CA THR A 337 -8.20 10.19 13.45
C THR A 337 -8.31 8.66 13.35
N LEU A 338 -9.09 8.14 12.39
CA LEU A 338 -9.15 6.70 12.11
C LEU A 338 -7.77 6.16 11.72
N THR A 339 -7.06 6.85 10.85
CA THR A 339 -5.71 6.44 10.40
C THR A 339 -4.74 6.37 11.58
N SER A 340 -4.76 7.37 12.46
CA SER A 340 -3.96 7.36 13.70
C SER A 340 -4.31 6.17 14.60
N ALA A 341 -5.59 5.88 14.79
CA ALA A 341 -6.04 4.75 15.61
C ALA A 341 -5.59 3.40 15.04
N VAL A 342 -5.66 3.23 13.71
CA VAL A 342 -5.17 2.04 13.00
C VAL A 342 -3.66 1.87 13.16
N MET A 343 -2.87 2.93 13.00
CA MET A 343 -1.42 2.90 13.25
C MET A 343 -1.08 2.56 14.70
N ALA A 344 -1.79 3.18 15.66
CA ALA A 344 -1.58 2.95 17.09
C ALA A 344 -1.98 1.53 17.54
N ALA A 345 -2.85 0.86 16.80
CA ALA A 345 -3.19 -0.54 17.02
C ALA A 345 -2.13 -1.49 16.43
N ALA A 346 -1.58 -1.16 15.26
CA ALA A 346 -0.56 -1.98 14.57
C ALA A 346 0.83 -1.94 15.22
N SER A 347 1.15 -0.88 15.95
CA SER A 347 2.47 -0.63 16.55
C SER A 347 2.66 -1.23 17.95
N ARG A 348 1.69 -2.00 18.47
CA ARG A 348 1.72 -2.63 19.80
C ARG A 348 2.31 -4.03 19.76
#